data_AF-A0A1V4ZAF8-F1
#
_entry.id   AF-A0A1V4ZAF8-F1
#
_cell.length_a   1.000
_cell.length_b   1.000
_cell.length_c   1.000
_cell.angle_alpha   90.00
_cell.angle_beta   90.00
_cell.angle_gamma   90.00
#
_symmetry.space_group_name_H-M   'P 1'
#
loop_
_entity.id
_entity.type
_entity.pdbx_description
1 polymer ?
#
loop_
_entity_poly.entity_id
_entity_poly.type
_entity_poly.pdbx_seq_one_letter_code
_entity_poly.pdbx_strand_id
1 'polypeptide(L)'
;MSWWDYGHIITYVAHRIPNANPFQAGIVENNATDGASRFFLATEESDGYRNLQNMGSRYVMIDNQMATGKFVPIQKWVSDTQYWYAQIAFNITSGYQVPIIVDSPKFQSCMLSRLYYDDCNGMSHFRLVYESPGSYYVSTKIADLNSYQQGYGYVPFSDRYFIPSENYTEMYDLYINTISPMPLSQSDMSQFFYDSRPPVKYVKTYEVVKGATITGTAPANESVTATVTLGIANRTFNYTQTVKADASGMFAIVVPYSTDAMQGEGYSSDVSPRSQYTITCGNSTATVAVPERAVMNGETVQVSQSLQG
;
A
#
# COMPACT_ATOMS: atom_id res chain seq x y z
N MET A 1 -11.48 9.06 -6.45
CA MET A 1 -10.84 8.07 -7.34
C MET A 1 -11.21 6.65 -6.93
N SER A 2 -11.63 5.82 -7.88
CA SER A 2 -11.80 4.36 -7.72
C SER A 2 -11.83 3.73 -9.12
N TRP A 3 -11.95 2.40 -9.20
CA TRP A 3 -12.16 1.74 -10.49
C TRP A 3 -13.54 2.05 -11.08
N TRP A 4 -13.63 2.10 -12.41
CA TRP A 4 -14.81 2.62 -13.12
C TRP A 4 -16.09 1.83 -12.82
N ASP A 5 -15.99 0.52 -12.56
CA ASP A 5 -17.09 -0.35 -12.13
C ASP A 5 -17.90 0.24 -10.96
N TYR A 6 -17.26 1.01 -10.07
CA TYR A 6 -17.87 1.48 -8.81
C TYR A 6 -18.46 2.89 -8.91
N GLY A 7 -18.31 3.59 -10.03
CA GLY A 7 -18.71 5.00 -10.12
C GLY A 7 -20.20 5.25 -9.84
N HIS A 8 -21.09 4.35 -10.27
CA HIS A 8 -22.53 4.48 -9.96
C HIS A 8 -22.82 4.32 -8.47
N ILE A 9 -22.15 3.38 -7.78
CA ILE A 9 -22.33 3.19 -6.33
C ILE A 9 -21.79 4.40 -5.57
N ILE A 10 -20.63 4.92 -5.96
CA ILE A 10 -20.07 6.14 -5.37
C ILE A 10 -21.03 7.33 -5.54
N THR A 11 -21.63 7.47 -6.72
CA THR A 11 -22.60 8.53 -7.00
C THR A 11 -23.88 8.36 -6.18
N TYR A 12 -24.49 7.17 -6.26
CA TYR A 12 -25.83 6.91 -5.73
C TYR A 12 -25.85 6.73 -4.21
N VAL A 13 -24.86 6.03 -3.65
CA VAL A 13 -24.83 5.70 -2.21
C VAL A 13 -24.07 6.76 -1.43
N ALA A 14 -22.87 7.13 -1.87
CA ALA A 14 -22.03 8.07 -1.12
C ALA A 14 -22.37 9.54 -1.42
N HIS A 15 -23.19 9.82 -2.43
CA HIS A 15 -23.46 11.17 -2.92
C HIS A 15 -22.16 11.95 -3.15
N ARG A 16 -21.20 11.32 -3.83
CA ARG A 16 -19.91 11.92 -4.23
C ARG A 16 -19.68 11.73 -5.72
N ILE A 17 -18.88 12.62 -6.31
CA ILE A 17 -18.58 12.60 -7.74
C ILE A 17 -17.42 11.62 -7.98
N PRO A 18 -17.62 10.51 -8.72
CA PRO A 18 -16.54 9.61 -9.06
C PRO A 18 -15.70 10.17 -10.21
N ASN A 19 -14.39 9.90 -10.21
CA ASN A 19 -13.54 10.24 -11.35
C ASN A 19 -13.80 9.34 -12.56
N ALA A 20 -14.16 8.07 -12.33
CA ALA A 20 -14.43 7.08 -13.37
C ALA A 20 -15.76 6.37 -13.11
N ASN A 21 -16.48 5.97 -14.16
CA ASN A 21 -17.82 5.42 -14.02
C ASN A 21 -18.15 4.29 -15.01
N PRO A 22 -19.25 3.53 -14.79
CA PRO A 22 -19.65 2.40 -15.64
C PRO A 22 -19.90 2.69 -17.12
N PHE A 23 -19.94 3.96 -17.55
CA PHE A 23 -19.92 4.33 -18.98
C PHE A 23 -18.50 4.34 -19.57
N GLN A 24 -17.52 3.83 -18.83
CA GLN A 24 -16.10 3.75 -19.18
C GLN A 24 -15.40 5.11 -19.34
N ALA A 25 -16.02 6.19 -18.86
CA ALA A 25 -15.38 7.48 -18.71
C ALA A 25 -14.43 7.49 -17.49
N GLY A 26 -13.37 8.28 -17.54
CA GLY A 26 -12.44 8.46 -16.42
C GLY A 26 -11.38 7.37 -16.25
N ILE A 27 -11.39 6.33 -17.09
CA ILE A 27 -10.40 5.24 -17.03
C ILE A 27 -9.03 5.75 -17.47
N VAL A 28 -9.00 6.46 -18.59
CA VAL A 28 -7.83 7.08 -19.19
C VAL A 28 -8.26 8.45 -19.72
N GLU A 29 -7.64 9.51 -19.22
CA GLU A 29 -8.00 10.89 -19.49
C GLU A 29 -6.76 11.72 -19.88
N ASN A 30 -6.97 12.97 -20.26
CA ASN A 30 -5.90 13.95 -20.54
C ASN A 30 -4.83 13.42 -21.52
N ASN A 31 -5.25 12.96 -22.70
CA ASN A 31 -4.34 12.36 -23.70
C ASN A 31 -3.50 11.19 -23.13
N ALA A 32 -4.15 10.37 -22.29
CA ALA A 32 -3.58 9.20 -21.66
C ALA A 32 -2.48 9.45 -20.64
N THR A 33 -2.40 10.65 -20.04
CA THR A 33 -1.51 10.91 -18.88
C THR A 33 -2.19 10.63 -17.54
N ASP A 34 -3.51 10.76 -17.47
CA ASP A 34 -4.27 10.68 -16.21
C ASP A 34 -5.43 9.68 -16.29
N GLY A 35 -6.23 9.57 -15.23
CA GLY A 35 -7.37 8.65 -15.12
C GLY A 35 -7.09 7.48 -14.18
N ALA A 36 -8.14 6.69 -13.92
CA ALA A 36 -8.11 5.60 -12.93
C ALA A 36 -7.01 4.57 -13.20
N SER A 37 -6.86 4.09 -14.44
CA SER A 37 -5.81 3.11 -14.77
C SER A 37 -4.41 3.68 -14.57
N ARG A 38 -4.17 4.93 -15.00
CA ARG A 38 -2.88 5.60 -14.82
C ARG A 38 -2.55 5.81 -13.35
N PHE A 39 -3.55 6.15 -12.53
CA PHE A 39 -3.37 6.32 -11.10
C PHE A 39 -2.97 5.00 -10.43
N PHE A 40 -3.76 3.94 -10.59
CA PHE A 40 -3.54 2.67 -9.89
C PHE A 40 -2.24 1.96 -10.29
N LEU A 41 -1.75 2.20 -11.51
CA LEU A 41 -0.52 1.59 -12.03
C LEU A 41 0.72 2.48 -11.86
N ALA A 42 0.59 3.73 -11.41
CA ALA A 42 1.74 4.60 -11.19
C ALA A 42 2.67 3.98 -10.14
N THR A 43 3.96 3.84 -10.45
CA THR A 43 4.97 3.26 -9.55
C THR A 43 5.69 4.29 -8.70
N GLU A 44 5.55 5.57 -9.05
CA GLU A 44 6.07 6.71 -8.30
C GLU A 44 4.91 7.46 -7.64
N GLU A 45 5.09 7.84 -6.37
CA GLU A 45 4.04 8.58 -5.64
C GLU A 45 3.76 9.94 -6.30
N SER A 46 4.78 10.60 -6.84
CA SER A 46 4.66 11.90 -7.50
C SER A 46 3.74 11.83 -8.73
N ASP A 47 3.82 10.75 -9.52
CA ASP A 47 2.94 10.52 -10.66
C ASP A 47 1.49 10.25 -10.22
N GLY A 48 1.31 9.43 -9.18
CA GLY A 48 -0.01 9.15 -8.59
C GLY A 48 -0.64 10.41 -8.00
N TYR A 49 0.13 11.20 -7.27
CA TYR A 49 -0.31 12.45 -6.66
C TYR A 49 -0.69 13.49 -7.72
N ARG A 50 0.15 13.69 -8.75
CA ARG A 50 -0.16 14.57 -9.90
C ARG A 50 -1.46 14.16 -10.57
N ASN A 51 -1.66 12.85 -10.82
CA ASN A 51 -2.87 12.34 -11.46
C ASN A 51 -4.12 12.74 -10.64
N LEU A 52 -4.10 12.55 -9.31
CA LEU A 52 -5.24 12.95 -8.48
C LEU A 52 -5.45 14.46 -8.42
N GLN A 53 -4.40 15.28 -8.48
CA GLN A 53 -4.52 16.73 -8.59
C GLN A 53 -5.20 17.13 -9.90
N ASN A 54 -4.77 16.57 -11.03
CA ASN A 54 -5.37 16.82 -12.35
C ASN A 54 -6.83 16.33 -12.41
N MET A 55 -7.12 15.22 -11.75
CA MET A 55 -8.47 14.63 -11.69
C MET A 55 -9.35 15.26 -10.58
N GLY A 56 -8.80 16.17 -9.76
CA GLY A 56 -9.53 16.83 -8.66
C GLY A 56 -10.03 15.89 -7.56
N SER A 57 -9.31 14.80 -7.28
CA SER A 57 -9.74 13.77 -6.33
C SER A 57 -9.17 14.00 -4.93
N ARG A 58 -10.04 14.06 -3.91
CA ARG A 58 -9.64 14.09 -2.49
C ARG A 58 -9.58 12.71 -1.83
N TYR A 59 -10.33 11.73 -2.34
CA TYR A 59 -10.40 10.39 -1.75
C TYR A 59 -10.12 9.30 -2.77
N VAL A 60 -9.46 8.23 -2.34
CA VAL A 60 -9.22 7.02 -3.12
C VAL A 60 -9.92 5.86 -2.45
N MET A 61 -10.73 5.09 -3.18
CA MET A 61 -11.37 3.87 -2.69
C MET A 61 -10.86 2.67 -3.49
N ILE A 62 -10.37 1.67 -2.77
CA ILE A 62 -9.83 0.43 -3.34
C ILE A 62 -10.54 -0.74 -2.69
N ASP A 63 -11.04 -1.66 -3.52
CA ASP A 63 -11.58 -2.93 -3.05
C ASP A 63 -10.63 -4.10 -3.33
N ASN A 64 -10.96 -5.25 -2.77
CA ASN A 64 -10.17 -6.46 -2.93
C ASN A 64 -10.09 -6.90 -4.40
N GLN A 65 -11.18 -6.76 -5.17
CA GLN A 65 -11.17 -7.19 -6.56
C GLN A 65 -10.22 -6.36 -7.43
N MET A 66 -10.11 -5.04 -7.18
CA MET A 66 -9.11 -4.18 -7.84
C MET A 66 -7.69 -4.71 -7.66
N ALA A 67 -7.36 -5.17 -6.45
CA ALA A 67 -6.02 -5.66 -6.12
C ALA A 67 -5.74 -7.09 -6.57
N THR A 68 -6.78 -7.83 -6.96
CA THR A 68 -6.67 -9.21 -7.43
C THR A 68 -7.20 -9.34 -8.87
N GLY A 69 -8.41 -9.83 -9.07
CA GLY A 69 -8.93 -10.22 -10.39
C GLY A 69 -9.09 -9.05 -11.39
N LYS A 70 -9.31 -7.83 -10.92
CA LYS A 70 -9.45 -6.63 -11.77
C LYS A 70 -8.14 -5.94 -12.07
N PHE A 71 -7.03 -6.35 -11.44
CA PHE A 71 -5.72 -5.77 -11.70
C PHE A 71 -5.28 -5.94 -13.17
N VAL A 72 -5.54 -7.11 -13.75
CA VAL A 72 -5.24 -7.39 -15.17
C VAL A 72 -6.06 -6.51 -16.14
N PRO A 73 -7.39 -6.35 -15.97
CA PRO A 73 -8.15 -5.35 -16.72
C PRO A 73 -7.58 -3.93 -16.58
N ILE A 74 -7.21 -3.47 -15.37
CA ILE A 74 -6.65 -2.12 -15.13
C ILE A 74 -5.42 -1.87 -16.02
N GLN A 75 -4.52 -2.86 -16.10
CA GLN A 75 -3.33 -2.86 -16.98
C GLN A 75 -3.68 -2.74 -18.47
N LYS A 76 -4.64 -3.55 -18.94
CA LYS A 76 -5.00 -3.64 -20.36
C LYS A 76 -5.50 -2.32 -20.93
N TRP A 77 -6.22 -1.52 -20.13
CA TRP A 77 -6.72 -0.20 -20.56
C TRP A 77 -5.64 0.79 -20.97
N VAL A 78 -4.40 0.62 -20.48
CA VAL A 78 -3.25 1.47 -20.84
C VAL A 78 -2.15 0.69 -21.57
N SER A 79 -2.45 -0.53 -22.00
CA SER A 79 -1.50 -1.45 -22.65
C SER A 79 -0.21 -1.71 -21.85
N ASP A 80 -0.27 -1.54 -20.52
CA ASP A 80 0.87 -1.81 -19.64
C ASP A 80 0.71 -3.19 -18.99
N THR A 81 0.99 -4.25 -19.75
CA THR A 81 0.75 -5.65 -19.31
C THR A 81 2.03 -6.42 -18.99
N GLN A 82 3.19 -5.74 -18.97
CA GLN A 82 4.48 -6.39 -18.81
C GLN A 82 5.11 -6.07 -17.45
N TYR A 83 5.92 -7.03 -16.96
CA TYR A 83 6.73 -6.90 -15.75
C TYR A 83 5.96 -6.72 -14.43
N TRP A 84 4.66 -7.05 -14.39
CA TRP A 84 3.86 -7.09 -13.15
C TRP A 84 4.09 -8.34 -12.30
N TYR A 85 4.71 -9.35 -12.90
CA TYR A 85 5.18 -10.55 -12.23
C TYR A 85 6.67 -10.74 -12.50
N ALA A 86 7.37 -11.38 -11.56
CA ALA A 86 8.77 -11.76 -11.67
C ALA A 86 8.93 -13.27 -11.56
N GLN A 87 10.02 -13.79 -12.10
CA GLN A 87 10.41 -15.18 -11.92
C GLN A 87 11.56 -15.26 -10.92
N ILE A 88 11.48 -16.16 -9.96
CA ILE A 88 12.58 -16.48 -9.04
C ILE A 88 12.88 -17.97 -9.05
N ALA A 89 14.11 -18.34 -8.72
CA ALA A 89 14.50 -19.74 -8.59
C ALA A 89 14.07 -20.31 -7.22
N PHE A 90 13.34 -21.42 -7.24
CA PHE A 90 12.94 -22.17 -6.07
C PHE A 90 13.69 -23.51 -6.01
N ASN A 91 14.33 -23.79 -4.87
CA ASN A 91 15.03 -25.06 -4.64
C ASN A 91 14.02 -26.13 -4.22
N ILE A 92 13.83 -27.17 -5.05
CA ILE A 92 13.03 -28.33 -4.67
C ILE A 92 13.91 -29.33 -3.89
N THR A 93 15.11 -29.60 -4.39
CA THR A 93 16.12 -30.46 -3.76
C THR A 93 17.51 -29.86 -3.97
N SER A 94 18.52 -30.40 -3.27
CA SER A 94 19.91 -29.96 -3.44
C SER A 94 20.37 -30.17 -4.88
N GLY A 95 20.60 -29.05 -5.60
CA GLY A 95 21.03 -29.05 -6.99
C GLY A 95 19.92 -29.02 -8.04
N TYR A 96 18.64 -28.99 -7.66
CA TYR A 96 17.52 -28.86 -8.60
C TYR A 96 16.64 -27.65 -8.26
N GLN A 97 16.66 -26.67 -9.17
CA GLN A 97 15.89 -25.43 -9.08
C GLN A 97 14.84 -25.37 -10.19
N VAL A 98 13.70 -24.79 -9.85
CA VAL A 98 12.64 -24.49 -10.81
C VAL A 98 12.24 -23.01 -10.74
N PRO A 99 11.79 -22.39 -11.83
CA PRO A 99 11.29 -21.03 -11.79
C PRO A 99 9.86 -20.99 -11.21
N ILE A 100 9.61 -20.14 -10.23
CA ILE A 100 8.26 -19.83 -9.73
C ILE A 100 7.92 -18.35 -9.96
N ILE A 101 6.63 -18.02 -10.03
CA ILE A 101 6.13 -16.68 -10.32
C ILE A 101 5.76 -15.95 -9.04
N VAL A 102 6.39 -14.81 -8.78
CA VAL A 102 6.07 -13.93 -7.67
C VAL A 102 5.61 -12.56 -8.16
N ASP A 103 4.96 -11.82 -7.29
CA ASP A 103 4.68 -10.40 -7.51
C ASP A 103 6.00 -9.64 -7.73
N SER A 104 6.03 -8.79 -8.76
CA SER A 104 7.26 -8.08 -9.10
C SER A 104 7.47 -6.82 -8.23
N PRO A 105 8.69 -6.28 -8.20
CA PRO A 105 8.93 -4.95 -7.62
C PRO A 105 8.05 -3.85 -8.23
N LYS A 106 7.69 -3.97 -9.52
CA LYS A 106 6.78 -3.03 -10.21
C LYS A 106 5.36 -3.12 -9.64
N PHE A 107 4.87 -4.33 -9.37
CA PHE A 107 3.58 -4.50 -8.69
C PHE A 107 3.63 -3.90 -7.28
N GLN A 108 4.65 -4.26 -6.50
CA GLN A 108 4.81 -3.80 -5.13
C GLN A 108 4.90 -2.27 -5.03
N SER A 109 5.56 -1.61 -5.99
CA SER A 109 5.71 -0.16 -5.99
C SER A 109 4.51 0.62 -6.53
N CYS A 110 3.53 -0.03 -7.17
CA CYS A 110 2.41 0.71 -7.73
C CYS A 110 1.47 1.28 -6.66
N MET A 111 0.80 2.39 -6.98
CA MET A 111 -0.14 3.06 -6.08
C MET A 111 -1.20 2.10 -5.54
N LEU A 112 -1.73 1.19 -6.37
CA LEU A 112 -2.73 0.24 -5.92
C LEU A 112 -2.19 -0.66 -4.79
N SER A 113 -1.00 -1.24 -4.97
CA SER A 113 -0.40 -2.14 -3.99
C SER A 113 -0.01 -1.39 -2.72
N ARG A 114 0.72 -0.27 -2.87
CA ARG A 114 1.19 0.55 -1.75
C ARG A 114 0.06 1.10 -0.88
N LEU A 115 -1.04 1.52 -1.51
CA LEU A 115 -2.22 1.93 -0.75
C LEU A 115 -2.84 0.69 -0.09
N TYR A 116 -3.24 -0.31 -0.87
CA TYR A 116 -4.12 -1.38 -0.40
C TYR A 116 -3.46 -2.40 0.54
N TYR A 117 -2.25 -2.87 0.22
CA TYR A 117 -1.54 -3.90 1.00
C TYR A 117 -0.61 -3.30 2.06
N ASP A 118 -0.01 -2.14 1.79
CA ASP A 118 0.95 -1.51 2.72
C ASP A 118 0.34 -0.40 3.57
N ASP A 119 -0.97 -0.18 3.50
CA ASP A 119 -1.68 0.90 4.21
C ASP A 119 -1.03 2.28 4.00
N CYS A 120 -0.54 2.52 2.78
CA CYS A 120 0.20 3.72 2.38
C CYS A 120 1.44 4.02 3.24
N ASN A 121 2.07 3.00 3.82
CA ASN A 121 3.31 3.14 4.58
C ASN A 121 4.42 3.77 3.71
N GLY A 122 5.11 4.77 4.25
CA GLY A 122 6.15 5.52 3.54
C GLY A 122 5.64 6.46 2.44
N MET A 123 4.34 6.73 2.35
CA MET A 123 3.76 7.71 1.42
C MET A 123 3.55 9.06 2.08
N SER A 124 3.91 10.15 1.41
CA SER A 124 3.86 11.50 1.95
C SER A 124 2.48 12.18 1.89
N HIS A 125 1.64 11.81 0.91
CA HIS A 125 0.41 12.54 0.58
C HIS A 125 -0.88 11.73 0.72
N PHE A 126 -0.79 10.53 1.29
CA PHE A 126 -1.92 9.60 1.41
C PHE A 126 -2.04 9.11 2.83
N ARG A 127 -3.27 9.08 3.36
CA ARG A 127 -3.57 8.46 4.65
C ARG A 127 -4.78 7.55 4.55
N LEU A 128 -4.73 6.37 5.14
CA LEU A 128 -5.89 5.53 5.38
C LEU A 128 -6.86 6.29 6.29
N VAL A 129 -8.16 6.26 5.95
CA VAL A 129 -9.20 6.89 6.78
C VAL A 129 -10.35 5.95 7.11
N TYR A 130 -10.49 4.83 6.40
CA TYR A 130 -11.58 3.89 6.62
C TYR A 130 -11.24 2.50 6.07
N GLU A 131 -11.72 1.47 6.77
CA GLU A 131 -11.77 0.10 6.27
C GLU A 131 -13.18 -0.47 6.45
N SER A 132 -13.65 -1.27 5.49
CA SER A 132 -14.96 -1.92 5.59
C SER A 132 -15.04 -2.89 6.76
N PRO A 133 -16.23 -3.08 7.37
CA PRO A 133 -16.44 -4.13 8.36
C PRO A 133 -16.30 -5.54 7.74
N GLY A 134 -16.32 -6.58 8.58
CA GLY A 134 -16.26 -7.99 8.18
C GLY A 134 -14.84 -8.57 8.24
N SER A 135 -14.57 -9.62 7.45
CA SER A 135 -13.32 -10.39 7.54
C SER A 135 -12.11 -9.72 6.88
N TYR A 136 -10.93 -10.13 7.31
CA TYR A 136 -9.66 -9.91 6.61
C TYR A 136 -9.42 -11.01 5.59
N TYR A 137 -8.92 -10.61 4.43
CA TYR A 137 -8.58 -11.48 3.30
C TYR A 137 -7.07 -11.57 3.17
N VAL A 138 -6.56 -12.79 3.01
CA VAL A 138 -5.17 -13.05 2.62
C VAL A 138 -5.20 -13.76 1.28
N SER A 139 -4.60 -13.13 0.28
CA SER A 139 -4.39 -13.73 -1.05
C SER A 139 -3.06 -14.45 -1.06
N THR A 140 -3.00 -15.61 -1.72
CA THR A 140 -1.80 -16.45 -1.83
C THR A 140 -1.73 -17.08 -3.22
N LYS A 141 -0.55 -17.58 -3.60
CA LYS A 141 -0.37 -18.42 -4.78
C LYS A 141 -0.19 -19.86 -4.35
N ILE A 142 -0.77 -20.79 -5.10
CA ILE A 142 -0.47 -22.22 -4.97
C ILE A 142 0.32 -22.65 -6.20
N ALA A 143 1.55 -23.12 -6.00
CA ALA A 143 2.37 -23.74 -7.03
C ALA A 143 2.04 -25.23 -7.12
N ASP A 144 2.09 -25.79 -8.33
CA ASP A 144 1.88 -27.22 -8.58
C ASP A 144 3.03 -27.83 -9.39
N LEU A 145 3.94 -28.52 -8.70
CA LEU A 145 5.08 -29.20 -9.28
C LEU A 145 4.69 -30.44 -10.09
N ASN A 146 3.56 -31.09 -9.81
CA ASN A 146 3.12 -32.25 -10.59
C ASN A 146 2.74 -31.85 -12.02
N SER A 147 2.27 -30.61 -12.17
CA SER A 147 1.95 -29.99 -13.46
C SER A 147 3.17 -29.38 -14.16
N TYR A 148 4.34 -29.34 -13.50
CA TYR A 148 5.56 -28.80 -14.09
C TYR A 148 6.27 -29.86 -14.95
N GLN A 149 6.27 -29.64 -16.26
CA GLN A 149 7.02 -30.47 -17.20
C GLN A 149 8.33 -29.76 -17.57
N GLN A 150 9.40 -30.54 -17.74
CA GLN A 150 10.70 -30.03 -18.17
C GLN A 150 10.55 -29.32 -19.54
N GLY A 151 10.79 -28.02 -19.58
CA GLY A 151 10.60 -27.16 -20.76
C GLY A 151 9.52 -26.08 -20.61
N TYR A 152 8.71 -26.11 -19.55
CA TYR A 152 7.84 -24.99 -19.19
C TYR A 152 8.68 -23.83 -18.64
N GLY A 153 8.30 -22.59 -18.95
CA GLY A 153 9.04 -21.40 -18.52
C GLY A 153 8.97 -21.13 -17.01
N TYR A 154 8.06 -21.77 -16.28
CA TYR A 154 7.87 -21.68 -14.83
C TYR A 154 6.89 -22.76 -14.34
N VAL A 155 6.89 -23.02 -13.03
CA VAL A 155 5.93 -23.90 -12.35
C VAL A 155 4.52 -23.31 -12.43
N PRO A 156 3.51 -24.05 -12.94
CA PRO A 156 2.13 -23.58 -12.95
C PRO A 156 1.64 -23.18 -11.55
N PHE A 157 0.85 -22.10 -11.49
CA PHE A 157 0.30 -21.62 -10.24
C PHE A 157 -1.14 -21.13 -10.39
N SER A 158 -1.83 -20.98 -9.26
CA SER A 158 -3.13 -20.33 -9.18
C SER A 158 -3.20 -19.36 -8.01
N ASP A 159 -3.87 -18.22 -8.21
CA ASP A 159 -4.21 -17.32 -7.11
C ASP A 159 -5.38 -17.88 -6.29
N ARG A 160 -5.26 -17.79 -4.96
CA ARG A 160 -6.24 -18.30 -4.00
C ARG A 160 -6.42 -17.33 -2.85
N TYR A 161 -7.53 -17.49 -2.14
CA TYR A 161 -7.75 -16.88 -0.84
C TYR A 161 -7.75 -17.96 0.22
N PHE A 162 -7.17 -17.66 1.38
CA PHE A 162 -7.50 -18.38 2.59
C PHE A 162 -8.95 -18.10 2.99
N ILE A 163 -9.51 -18.96 3.85
CA ILE A 163 -10.81 -18.72 4.46
C ILE A 163 -10.71 -17.39 5.25
N PRO A 164 -11.50 -16.36 4.91
CA PRO A 164 -11.39 -15.06 5.57
C PRO A 164 -11.85 -15.15 7.03
N SER A 165 -11.13 -14.46 7.93
CA SER A 165 -11.44 -14.38 9.37
C SER A 165 -11.51 -12.92 9.83
N GLU A 166 -12.36 -12.61 10.80
CA GLU A 166 -12.39 -11.28 11.45
C GLU A 166 -11.19 -11.07 12.39
N ASN A 167 -10.50 -12.15 12.76
CA ASN A 167 -9.32 -12.13 13.60
C ASN A 167 -8.09 -11.72 12.79
N TYR A 168 -7.64 -10.47 12.97
CA TYR A 168 -6.46 -9.94 12.27
C TYR A 168 -5.19 -10.75 12.55
N THR A 169 -4.94 -11.12 13.82
CA THR A 169 -3.73 -11.84 14.22
C THR A 169 -3.64 -13.21 13.56
N GLU A 170 -4.75 -13.95 13.52
CA GLU A 170 -4.82 -15.25 12.82
C GLU A 170 -4.46 -15.11 11.34
N MET A 171 -5.05 -14.13 10.66
CA MET A 171 -4.77 -13.90 9.24
C MET A 171 -3.34 -13.40 9.02
N TYR A 172 -2.79 -12.63 9.95
CA TYR A 172 -1.41 -12.16 9.88
C TYR A 172 -0.42 -13.32 10.06
N ASP A 173 -0.66 -14.23 10.99
CA ASP A 173 0.15 -15.44 11.16
C ASP A 173 0.10 -16.33 9.91
N LEU A 174 -1.08 -16.50 9.31
CA LEU A 174 -1.22 -17.19 8.02
C LEU A 174 -0.38 -16.53 6.92
N TYR A 175 -0.48 -15.20 6.78
CA TYR A 175 0.32 -14.42 5.85
C TYR A 175 1.81 -14.68 6.06
N ILE A 176 2.35 -14.47 7.26
CA ILE A 176 3.79 -14.62 7.56
C ILE A 176 4.29 -16.03 7.22
N ASN A 177 3.53 -17.06 7.57
CA ASN A 177 3.90 -18.46 7.31
C ASN A 177 3.89 -18.84 5.83
N THR A 178 3.25 -18.03 4.97
CA THR A 178 3.00 -18.36 3.56
C THR A 178 3.52 -17.29 2.58
N ILE A 179 4.32 -16.34 3.05
CA ILE A 179 5.16 -15.50 2.18
C ILE A 179 6.19 -16.40 1.48
N SER A 180 6.83 -17.26 2.27
CA SER A 180 7.74 -18.28 1.76
C SER A 180 6.98 -19.56 1.40
N PRO A 181 7.51 -20.38 0.47
CA PRO A 181 6.96 -21.68 0.14
C PRO A 181 6.64 -22.56 1.36
N MET A 182 5.37 -22.87 1.54
CA MET A 182 4.83 -23.74 2.60
C MET A 182 4.00 -24.87 1.97
N PRO A 183 4.39 -26.15 2.13
CA PRO A 183 3.65 -27.26 1.53
C PRO A 183 2.20 -27.34 2.02
N LEU A 184 1.31 -27.76 1.11
CA LEU A 184 -0.09 -28.03 1.43
C LEU A 184 -0.25 -29.28 2.33
N SER A 185 0.70 -30.22 2.24
CA SER A 185 0.76 -31.44 3.05
C SER A 185 2.16 -31.61 3.62
N GLN A 186 2.27 -31.92 4.92
CA GLN A 186 3.57 -32.07 5.59
C GLN A 186 4.48 -33.15 4.96
N SER A 187 3.90 -34.13 4.28
CA SER A 187 4.62 -35.22 3.63
C SER A 187 4.84 -35.04 2.13
N ASP A 188 4.31 -33.97 1.53
CA ASP A 188 4.35 -33.75 0.08
C ASP A 188 4.54 -32.27 -0.30
N MET A 189 5.69 -31.99 -0.92
CA MET A 189 6.05 -30.67 -1.45
C MET A 189 5.52 -30.44 -2.87
N SER A 190 4.78 -31.38 -3.46
CA SER A 190 4.29 -31.27 -4.84
C SER A 190 3.40 -30.06 -5.06
N GLN A 191 2.70 -29.59 -4.01
CA GLN A 191 1.96 -28.35 -4.00
C GLN A 191 2.27 -27.53 -2.75
N PHE A 192 2.42 -26.22 -2.90
CA PHE A 192 2.75 -25.33 -1.79
C PHE A 192 2.15 -23.93 -1.97
N PHE A 193 1.79 -23.30 -0.84
CA PHE A 193 1.46 -21.88 -0.74
C PHE A 193 2.72 -21.04 -0.80
N TYR A 194 2.67 -19.87 -1.42
CA TYR A 194 3.78 -18.92 -1.44
C TYR A 194 3.31 -17.52 -1.86
N ASP A 195 4.18 -16.53 -1.69
CA ASP A 195 3.97 -15.16 -2.18
C ASP A 195 2.62 -14.57 -1.72
N SER A 196 2.28 -14.86 -0.46
CA SER A 196 1.06 -14.37 0.16
C SER A 196 1.17 -12.89 0.46
N ARG A 197 0.04 -12.19 0.33
CA ARG A 197 -0.07 -10.75 0.55
C ARG A 197 -0.63 -10.44 1.94
N PRO A 198 -0.31 -9.28 2.55
CA PRO A 198 -0.78 -8.92 3.88
C PRO A 198 -2.31 -9.00 4.04
N PRO A 199 -2.82 -9.25 5.26
CA PRO A 199 -4.27 -9.25 5.52
C PRO A 199 -4.91 -7.89 5.26
N VAL A 200 -6.01 -7.87 4.51
CA VAL A 200 -6.70 -6.63 4.13
C VAL A 200 -8.21 -6.76 4.31
N LYS A 201 -8.90 -5.66 4.68
CA LYS A 201 -10.36 -5.57 4.59
C LYS A 201 -10.82 -5.48 3.13
N TYR A 202 -12.08 -5.80 2.88
CA TYR A 202 -12.61 -5.85 1.52
C TYR A 202 -12.53 -4.49 0.81
N VAL A 203 -12.88 -3.39 1.47
CA VAL A 203 -12.72 -2.02 0.94
C VAL A 203 -11.87 -1.18 1.89
N LYS A 204 -10.97 -0.37 1.34
CA LYS A 204 -10.22 0.65 2.06
C LYS A 204 -10.40 2.01 1.39
N THR A 205 -10.51 3.06 2.20
CA THR A 205 -10.57 4.45 1.71
C THR A 205 -9.40 5.24 2.25
N TYR A 206 -8.79 6.03 1.37
CA TYR A 206 -7.67 6.91 1.66
C TYR A 206 -8.05 8.34 1.37
N GLU A 207 -7.53 9.27 2.17
CA GLU A 207 -7.58 10.69 1.90
C GLU A 207 -6.25 11.17 1.32
N VAL A 208 -6.35 12.04 0.32
CA VAL A 208 -5.23 12.77 -0.26
C VAL A 208 -5.04 14.05 0.56
N VAL A 209 -3.85 14.22 1.13
CA VAL A 209 -3.50 15.37 1.97
C VAL A 209 -2.28 16.09 1.41
N LYS A 210 -2.07 17.34 1.85
CA LYS A 210 -0.81 18.03 1.57
C LYS A 210 0.35 17.39 2.36
N GLY A 211 0.09 16.98 3.59
CA GLY A 211 1.07 16.38 4.50
C GLY A 211 1.88 17.46 5.23
N ALA A 212 2.13 17.25 6.53
CA ALA A 212 2.93 18.17 7.32
C ALA A 212 4.42 17.90 7.08
N THR A 213 5.26 18.94 7.02
CA THR A 213 6.71 18.74 6.89
C THR A 213 7.37 18.79 8.26
N ILE A 214 7.84 17.65 8.76
CA ILE A 214 8.68 17.57 9.95
C ILE A 214 10.12 17.92 9.56
N THR A 215 10.72 18.89 10.22
CA THR A 215 12.11 19.31 9.96
C THR A 215 12.96 19.29 11.23
N GLY A 216 14.27 19.13 11.06
CA GLY A 216 15.23 19.18 12.14
C GLY A 216 16.65 18.98 11.65
N THR A 217 17.57 18.72 12.59
CA THR A 217 18.99 18.46 12.31
C THR A 217 19.40 17.06 12.74
N ALA A 218 20.19 16.39 11.91
CA ALA A 218 20.84 15.12 12.15
C ALA A 218 22.27 15.16 11.57
N PRO A 219 23.15 14.17 11.84
CA PRO A 219 24.45 14.12 11.18
C PRO A 219 24.29 14.07 9.64
N ALA A 220 25.22 14.71 8.93
CA ALA A 220 25.13 14.86 7.48
C ALA A 220 25.09 13.50 6.77
N ASN A 221 24.21 13.36 5.78
CA ASN A 221 23.97 12.13 5.00
C ASN A 221 23.42 10.92 5.78
N GLU A 222 23.09 11.07 7.07
CA GLU A 222 22.47 10.00 7.84
C GLU A 222 20.98 9.84 7.53
N SER A 223 20.49 8.61 7.74
CA SER A 223 19.07 8.29 7.52
C SER A 223 18.25 8.66 8.76
N VAL A 224 17.23 9.50 8.55
CA VAL A 224 16.29 9.93 9.59
C VAL A 224 14.94 9.30 9.31
N THR A 225 14.38 8.60 10.29
CA THR A 225 13.08 7.91 10.16
C THR A 225 12.06 8.50 11.10
N ALA A 226 10.89 8.87 10.58
CA ALA A 226 9.73 9.26 11.37
C ALA A 226 8.74 8.09 11.47
N THR A 227 8.35 7.73 12.68
CA THR A 227 7.39 6.63 12.96
C THR A 227 6.23 7.12 13.81
N VAL A 228 4.99 6.78 13.46
CA VAL A 228 3.81 6.96 14.33
C VAL A 228 3.00 5.67 14.40
N THR A 229 2.55 5.30 15.59
CA THR A 229 1.65 4.17 15.80
C THR A 229 0.20 4.65 15.70
N LEU A 230 -0.59 3.95 14.89
CA LEU A 230 -1.97 4.25 14.56
C LEU A 230 -2.85 3.03 14.88
N GLY A 231 -4.14 3.25 15.07
CA GLY A 231 -5.13 2.19 15.27
C GLY A 231 -6.36 2.41 14.40
N ILE A 232 -6.90 1.34 13.85
CA ILE A 232 -8.16 1.31 13.09
C ILE A 232 -8.90 0.01 13.39
N ALA A 233 -10.20 0.13 13.67
CA ALA A 233 -11.04 -1.00 14.10
C ALA A 233 -10.36 -1.84 15.20
N ASN A 234 -10.03 -3.10 14.90
CA ASN A 234 -9.42 -4.05 15.83
C ASN A 234 -7.91 -4.27 15.63
N ARG A 235 -7.23 -3.43 14.83
CA ARG A 235 -5.78 -3.56 14.57
C ARG A 235 -5.02 -2.26 14.81
N THR A 236 -3.74 -2.42 15.12
CA THR A 236 -2.75 -1.34 15.16
C THR A 236 -1.76 -1.51 14.02
N PHE A 237 -1.26 -0.41 13.50
CA PHE A 237 -0.21 -0.41 12.47
C PHE A 237 0.72 0.78 12.69
N ASN A 238 1.94 0.66 12.16
CA ASN A 238 2.91 1.75 12.18
C ASN A 238 2.97 2.38 10.79
N TYR A 239 2.94 3.70 10.75
CA TYR A 239 3.40 4.45 9.60
C TYR A 239 4.87 4.85 9.83
N THR A 240 5.72 4.59 8.84
CA THR A 240 7.14 4.94 8.83
C THR A 240 7.51 5.66 7.54
N GLN A 241 8.32 6.71 7.62
CA GLN A 241 8.95 7.31 6.44
C GLN A 241 10.40 7.69 6.76
N THR A 242 11.30 7.40 5.83
CA THR A 242 12.73 7.64 5.97
C THR A 242 13.22 8.60 4.89
N VAL A 243 14.04 9.57 5.28
CA VAL A 243 14.78 10.46 4.38
C VAL A 243 16.25 10.48 4.77
N LYS A 244 17.11 11.00 3.90
CA LYS A 244 18.49 11.31 4.25
C LYS A 244 18.62 12.79 4.60
N ALA A 245 19.34 13.10 5.67
CA ALA A 245 19.76 14.46 5.96
C ALA A 245 20.74 14.94 4.87
N ASP A 246 20.68 16.23 4.55
CA ASP A 246 21.56 16.81 3.54
C ASP A 246 23.00 17.00 4.05
N ALA A 247 23.86 17.57 3.20
CA ALA A 247 25.26 17.83 3.54
C ALA A 247 25.45 18.82 4.70
N SER A 248 24.43 19.62 5.02
CA SER A 248 24.41 20.54 6.17
C SER A 248 23.83 19.90 7.44
N GLY A 249 23.34 18.66 7.34
CA GLY A 249 22.67 17.95 8.42
C GLY A 249 21.18 18.29 8.58
N MET A 250 20.58 19.04 7.65
CA MET A 250 19.15 19.35 7.70
C MET A 250 18.34 18.19 7.09
N PHE A 251 17.23 17.82 7.72
CA PHE A 251 16.26 16.88 7.15
C PHE A 251 14.86 17.50 7.07
N ALA A 252 14.07 17.02 6.10
CA ALA A 252 12.67 17.36 5.92
C ALA A 252 11.89 16.11 5.52
N ILE A 253 10.87 15.74 6.30
CA ILE A 253 10.03 14.55 6.09
C ILE A 253 8.58 15.01 5.98
N VAL A 254 7.94 14.78 4.84
CA VAL A 254 6.50 15.03 4.68
C VAL A 254 5.73 13.83 5.22
N VAL A 255 4.79 14.05 6.13
CA VAL A 255 4.00 12.99 6.75
C VAL A 255 2.49 13.23 6.60
N PRO A 256 1.68 12.20 6.33
CA PRO A 256 0.27 12.37 6.03
C PRO A 256 -0.66 12.17 7.25
N TYR A 257 -0.17 11.61 8.36
CA TYR A 257 -0.99 11.37 9.54
C TYR A 257 -0.79 12.47 10.59
N SER A 258 -1.87 12.80 11.29
CA SER A 258 -1.82 13.70 12.44
C SER A 258 -1.68 12.91 13.74
N THR A 259 -1.09 13.54 14.76
CA THR A 259 -1.13 13.07 16.15
C THR A 259 -2.39 13.53 16.90
N ASP A 260 -3.20 14.40 16.30
CA ASP A 260 -4.53 14.79 16.78
C ASP A 260 -5.61 13.90 16.15
N ALA A 261 -6.85 14.04 16.63
CA ALA A 261 -7.99 13.44 15.96
C ALA A 261 -8.13 13.98 14.52
N MET A 262 -8.16 13.09 13.54
CA MET A 262 -8.23 13.41 12.11
C MET A 262 -9.69 13.63 11.69
N GLN A 263 -10.26 14.75 12.13
CA GLN A 263 -11.66 15.13 11.88
C GLN A 263 -11.80 16.64 11.68
N GLY A 264 -12.79 17.05 10.90
CA GLY A 264 -13.11 18.45 10.66
C GLY A 264 -14.41 18.64 9.90
N GLU A 265 -14.63 19.84 9.38
CA GLU A 265 -15.83 20.13 8.60
C GLU A 265 -15.84 19.31 7.30
N GLY A 266 -16.83 18.42 7.18
CA GLY A 266 -17.04 17.60 5.98
C GLY A 266 -16.10 16.41 5.81
N TYR A 267 -15.29 16.06 6.83
CA TYR A 267 -14.47 14.85 6.82
C TYR A 267 -14.21 14.29 8.23
N SER A 268 -14.01 12.98 8.30
CA SER A 268 -13.60 12.26 9.51
C SER A 268 -12.82 11.02 9.12
N SER A 269 -12.03 10.51 10.07
CA SER A 269 -11.24 9.28 9.92
C SER A 269 -11.56 8.31 11.04
N ASP A 270 -11.64 7.02 10.70
CA ASP A 270 -11.69 5.91 11.66
C ASP A 270 -10.29 5.56 12.19
N VAL A 271 -9.23 6.11 11.58
CA VAL A 271 -7.87 5.97 12.08
C VAL A 271 -7.66 6.90 13.27
N SER A 272 -7.12 6.34 14.35
CA SER A 272 -6.81 7.02 15.60
C SER A 272 -5.30 7.01 15.87
N PRO A 273 -4.66 8.16 16.17
CA PRO A 273 -3.27 8.17 16.61
C PRO A 273 -3.13 7.53 17.99
N ARG A 274 -2.10 6.70 18.16
CA ARG A 274 -1.77 6.01 19.42
C ARG A 274 -0.46 6.49 20.04
N SER A 275 0.31 7.28 19.29
CA SER A 275 1.56 7.89 19.75
C SER A 275 1.77 9.27 19.10
N GLN A 276 2.75 10.01 19.60
CA GLN A 276 3.39 11.07 18.80
C GLN A 276 4.29 10.44 17.72
N TYR A 277 4.80 11.26 16.81
CA TYR A 277 5.87 10.81 15.92
C TYR A 277 7.17 10.64 16.72
N THR A 278 7.79 9.48 16.59
CA THR A 278 9.16 9.21 17.04
C THR A 278 10.10 9.38 15.85
N ILE A 279 11.04 10.30 15.97
CA ILE A 279 12.08 10.57 14.98
C ILE A 279 13.36 9.86 15.43
N THR A 280 13.91 9.00 14.58
CA THR A 280 15.11 8.22 14.89
C THR A 280 16.23 8.50 13.88
N CYS A 281 17.46 8.56 14.37
CA CYS A 281 18.68 8.63 13.58
C CYS A 281 19.78 7.91 14.37
N GLY A 282 20.30 6.80 13.85
CA GLY A 282 21.20 5.93 14.61
C GLY A 282 20.58 5.50 15.94
N ASN A 283 21.26 5.81 17.06
CA ASN A 283 20.75 5.53 18.41
C ASN A 283 19.93 6.68 19.03
N SER A 284 19.89 7.86 18.39
CA SER A 284 19.14 9.00 18.91
C SER A 284 17.68 8.93 18.54
N THR A 285 16.84 9.36 19.48
CA THR A 285 15.39 9.47 19.30
C THR A 285 14.88 10.81 19.81
N ALA A 286 13.88 11.37 19.14
CA ALA A 286 13.13 12.55 19.57
C ALA A 286 11.65 12.36 19.28
N THR A 287 10.77 13.08 19.96
CA THR A 287 9.32 13.05 19.69
C THR A 287 8.82 14.40 19.17
N VAL A 288 7.82 14.35 18.29
CA VAL A 288 7.18 15.54 17.73
C VAL A 288 5.68 15.32 17.56
N ALA A 289 4.89 16.29 18.00
CA ALA A 289 3.45 16.32 17.74
C ALA A 289 3.19 16.94 16.37
N VAL A 290 2.28 16.36 15.58
CA VAL A 290 1.92 16.85 14.24
C VAL A 290 0.42 17.17 14.24
N PRO A 291 0.03 18.44 14.40
CA PRO A 291 -1.38 18.82 14.47
C PRO A 291 -2.13 18.57 13.15
N GLU A 292 -3.42 18.30 13.22
CA GLU A 292 -4.23 17.99 12.02
C GLU A 292 -4.24 19.16 11.03
N ARG A 293 -4.26 20.40 11.54
CA ARG A 293 -4.12 21.61 10.71
C ARG A 293 -2.84 21.61 9.88
N ALA A 294 -1.73 21.11 10.43
CA ALA A 294 -0.45 21.11 9.75
C ALA A 294 -0.46 20.13 8.57
N VAL A 295 -1.09 18.96 8.75
CA VAL A 295 -1.27 17.96 7.68
C VAL A 295 -2.15 18.50 6.56
N MET A 296 -3.28 19.10 6.90
CA MET A 296 -4.25 19.60 5.91
C MET A 296 -3.71 20.81 5.14
N ASN A 297 -2.96 21.68 5.80
CA ASN A 297 -2.46 22.92 5.20
C ASN A 297 -1.07 22.80 4.57
N GLY A 298 -0.32 21.74 4.87
CA GLY A 298 1.06 21.58 4.41
C GLY A 298 2.07 22.39 5.23
N GLU A 299 1.82 22.54 6.53
CA GLU A 299 2.66 23.36 7.41
C GLU A 299 3.91 22.61 7.88
N THR A 300 4.91 23.36 8.31
CA THR A 300 6.15 22.83 8.88
C THR A 300 6.05 22.69 10.40
N VAL A 301 6.57 21.58 10.93
CA VAL A 301 6.72 21.32 12.36
C VAL A 301 8.19 21.02 12.66
N GLN A 302 8.75 21.65 13.69
CA GLN A 302 10.16 21.49 14.05
C GLN A 302 10.35 20.44 15.15
N VAL A 303 11.37 19.59 14.98
CA VAL A 303 11.86 18.72 16.05
C VAL A 303 12.69 19.57 17.03
N SER A 304 12.32 19.53 18.31
CA SER A 304 12.89 20.42 19.33
C SER A 304 14.31 20.06 19.77
N GLN A 305 14.77 18.84 19.46
CA GLN A 305 16.06 18.30 19.88
C GLN A 305 16.87 17.90 18.64
N SER A 306 18.16 18.25 18.63
CA SER A 306 19.09 17.77 17.61
C SER A 306 19.38 16.29 17.81
N LEU A 307 19.33 15.51 16.73
CA LEU A 307 19.65 14.09 16.76
C LEU A 307 21.17 13.88 16.66
N GLN A 308 21.71 12.94 17.41
CA GLN A 308 23.11 12.51 17.34
C GLN A 308 23.20 11.12 16.67
N GLY A 309 24.28 10.83 15.95
CA GLY A 309 24.48 9.53 15.27
C GLY A 309 24.57 8.35 16.26
#